data_AF-A0A0W7WYH7-F1
#
_entry.id   AF-A0A0W7WYH7-F1
#
_cell.length_a   1.000
_cell.length_b   1.000
_cell.length_c   1.000
_cell.angle_alpha   90.00
_cell.angle_beta   90.00
_cell.angle_gamma   90.00
#
_symmetry.space_group_name_H-M   'P 1'
#
loop_
_entity.id
_entity.type
_entity.pdbx_description
1 polymer ?
#
loop_
_entity_poly.entity_id
_entity_poly.type
_entity_poly.pdbx_seq_one_letter_code
_entity_poly.pdbx_strand_id
1 'polypeptide(L)'
;MAFGAQELRVLRRALAHALHPSTVRALDDQAVQECVRLADDIDEAVREGARLRAFLVADLARYRAALPGTATGYLALLDDVLGAGYQPDADDLAALRALRGNPRAAVLLGRCRTLAEQAVRDRLAAAAARESAATAFREGADTASRENTPADRPVVVRPRVPVSRTRLLALPGGRTAADDKKPGPRARPPAERPAPAQDPQERPRPTPTPAEVFPPKRPARPAAPAQRAAAG
;
A
#
# COMPACT_ATOMS: atom_id res chain seq x y z
N MET A 1 10.14 -5.19 -0.92
CA MET A 1 11.34 -5.36 -0.07
C MET A 1 12.14 -6.52 -0.60
N ALA A 2 13.46 -6.41 -0.64
CA ALA A 2 14.36 -7.54 -0.89
C ALA A 2 15.08 -7.86 0.41
N PHE A 3 15.13 -9.13 0.79
CA PHE A 3 15.88 -9.56 1.97
C PHE A 3 17.37 -9.65 1.64
N GLY A 4 18.21 -9.11 2.52
CA GLY A 4 19.64 -9.34 2.47
C GLY A 4 20.03 -10.68 3.05
N ALA A 5 21.33 -10.99 2.99
CA ALA A 5 21.86 -12.26 3.46
C ALA A 5 21.67 -12.46 4.97
N GLN A 6 21.68 -11.37 5.76
CA GLN A 6 21.52 -11.45 7.20
C GLN A 6 20.08 -11.74 7.59
N GLU A 7 19.12 -11.03 7.01
CA GLU A 7 17.70 -11.24 7.23
C GLU A 7 17.29 -12.67 6.87
N LEU A 8 17.82 -13.20 5.75
CA LEU A 8 17.59 -14.58 5.34
C LEU A 8 18.16 -15.61 6.32
N ARG A 9 19.31 -15.34 6.94
CA ARG A 9 19.87 -16.22 7.99
C ARG A 9 19.01 -16.22 9.24
N VAL A 10 18.56 -15.04 9.69
CA VAL A 10 17.66 -14.90 10.85
C VAL A 10 16.35 -15.64 10.57
N LEU A 11 15.75 -15.44 9.40
CA LEU A 11 14.52 -16.12 9.00
C LEU A 11 14.69 -17.64 8.93
N ARG A 12 15.77 -18.14 8.31
CA ARG A 12 16.06 -19.58 8.23
C ARG A 12 16.22 -20.20 9.61
N ARG A 13 16.91 -19.51 10.52
CA ARG A 13 17.11 -19.94 11.90
C ARG A 13 15.79 -19.98 12.67
N ALA A 14 14.96 -18.95 12.55
CA ALA A 14 13.63 -18.90 13.15
C ALA A 14 12.72 -20.03 12.65
N LEU A 15 12.70 -20.27 11.33
CA LEU A 15 11.92 -21.36 10.72
C LEU A 15 12.41 -22.74 11.16
N ALA A 16 13.73 -22.96 11.21
CA ALA A 16 14.29 -24.22 11.68
C ALA A 16 13.87 -24.51 13.13
N HIS A 17 13.89 -23.49 14.00
CA HIS A 17 13.42 -23.62 15.37
C HIS A 17 11.90 -23.89 15.46
N ALA A 18 11.08 -23.19 14.66
CA ALA A 18 9.62 -23.36 14.64
C ALA A 18 9.19 -24.75 14.14
N LEU A 19 9.88 -25.30 13.13
CA LEU A 19 9.57 -26.60 12.55
C LEU A 19 10.15 -27.77 13.36
N HIS A 20 11.28 -27.55 14.05
CA HIS A 20 12.00 -28.59 14.77
C HIS A 20 12.43 -28.17 16.19
N PRO A 21 11.46 -27.87 17.07
CA PRO A 21 11.74 -27.29 18.39
C PRO A 21 12.49 -28.23 19.35
N SER A 22 12.41 -29.55 19.15
CA SER A 22 13.07 -30.56 20.00
C SER A 22 14.48 -30.95 19.54
N THR A 23 14.86 -30.65 18.29
CA THR A 23 16.18 -31.02 17.74
C THR A 23 17.09 -29.81 17.54
N VAL A 24 16.51 -28.62 17.41
CA VAL A 24 17.25 -27.36 17.28
C VAL A 24 17.41 -26.73 18.66
N ARG A 25 18.64 -26.35 19.01
CA ARG A 25 18.94 -25.61 20.24
C ARG A 25 17.99 -24.41 20.37
N ALA A 26 17.46 -24.19 21.58
CA ALA A 26 16.62 -23.05 21.88
C ALA A 26 17.29 -21.75 21.42
N LEU A 27 16.48 -20.83 20.88
CA LEU A 27 16.94 -19.50 20.52
C LEU A 27 17.43 -18.79 21.80
N ASP A 28 18.61 -18.20 21.73
CA ASP A 28 19.09 -17.29 22.78
C ASP A 28 18.39 -15.94 22.65
N ASP A 29 18.41 -15.17 23.73
CA ASP A 29 17.72 -13.88 23.80
C ASP A 29 18.11 -12.96 22.64
N GLN A 30 19.39 -12.95 22.26
CA GLN A 30 19.87 -12.14 21.14
C GLN A 30 19.19 -12.50 19.82
N ALA A 31 19.02 -13.79 19.52
CA ALA A 31 18.36 -14.19 18.29
C ALA A 31 16.86 -13.98 18.31
N VAL A 32 16.23 -14.08 19.49
CA VAL A 32 14.84 -13.65 19.65
C VAL A 32 14.73 -12.16 19.32
N GLN A 33 15.64 -11.32 19.83
CA GLN A 33 15.68 -9.89 19.50
C GLN A 33 15.94 -9.63 18.01
N GLU A 34 16.81 -10.40 17.35
CA GLU A 34 17.02 -10.32 15.89
C GLU A 34 15.74 -10.68 15.11
N CYS A 35 14.99 -11.68 15.56
CA CYS A 35 13.72 -12.04 14.94
C CYS A 35 12.65 -10.95 15.10
N VAL A 36 12.57 -10.34 16.30
CA VAL A 36 11.64 -9.22 16.56
C VAL A 36 11.99 -8.03 15.69
N ARG A 37 13.27 -7.63 15.63
CA ARG A 37 13.72 -6.53 14.75
C ARG A 37 13.41 -6.81 13.28
N LEU A 38 13.65 -8.03 12.81
CA LEU A 38 13.31 -8.41 11.44
C LEU A 38 11.79 -8.33 11.19
N ALA A 39 10.95 -8.70 12.17
CA ALA A 39 9.50 -8.56 12.06
C ALA A 39 9.09 -7.08 11.99
N ASP A 40 9.66 -6.22 12.84
CA ASP A 40 9.41 -4.78 12.83
C ASP A 40 9.82 -4.15 11.48
N ASP A 41 10.97 -4.54 10.92
CA ASP A 41 11.45 -4.08 9.61
C ASP A 41 10.50 -4.52 8.47
N ILE A 42 9.97 -5.74 8.54
CA ILE A 42 8.97 -6.23 7.58
C ILE A 42 7.68 -5.43 7.70
N ASP A 43 7.19 -5.20 8.93
CA ASP A 43 5.96 -4.44 9.16
C ASP A 43 6.10 -2.97 8.73
N GLU A 44 7.27 -2.37 8.94
CA GLU A 44 7.60 -1.04 8.41
C GLU A 44 7.62 -1.05 6.88
N ALA A 45 8.27 -2.04 6.24
CA ALA A 45 8.29 -2.15 4.80
C ALA A 45 6.88 -2.38 4.20
N VAL A 46 6.00 -3.09 4.90
CA VAL A 46 4.58 -3.26 4.54
C VAL A 46 3.84 -1.93 4.65
N ARG A 47 4.02 -1.19 5.76
CA ARG A 47 3.41 0.12 5.97
C ARG A 47 3.87 1.13 4.91
N GLU A 48 5.15 1.20 4.62
CA GLU A 48 5.69 2.07 3.58
C GLU A 48 5.22 1.65 2.19
N GLY A 49 5.17 0.35 1.92
CA GLY A 49 4.58 -0.18 0.69
C GLY A 49 3.12 0.24 0.50
N ALA A 50 2.32 0.27 1.58
CA ALA A 50 0.95 0.76 1.54
C ALA A 50 0.87 2.27 1.27
N ARG A 51 1.76 3.06 1.89
CA ARG A 51 1.88 4.51 1.66
C ARG A 51 2.21 4.82 0.19
N LEU A 52 3.20 4.13 -0.39
CA LEU A 52 3.58 4.29 -1.79
C LEU A 52 2.43 3.93 -2.73
N ARG A 53 1.72 2.82 -2.47
CA ARG A 53 0.54 2.44 -3.27
C ARG A 53 -0.56 3.51 -3.19
N ALA A 54 -0.85 4.03 -2.01
CA ALA A 54 -1.85 5.09 -1.84
C ALA A 54 -1.48 6.34 -2.64
N PHE A 55 -0.19 6.71 -2.64
CA PHE A 55 0.32 7.80 -3.48
C PHE A 55 0.12 7.54 -4.98
N LEU A 56 0.49 6.36 -5.47
CA LEU A 56 0.34 6.01 -6.90
C LEU A 56 -1.13 5.96 -7.34
N VAL A 57 -2.04 5.48 -6.48
CA VAL A 57 -3.49 5.48 -6.76
C VAL A 57 -4.02 6.92 -6.83
N ALA A 58 -3.58 7.80 -5.94
CA ALA A 58 -3.95 9.22 -6.00
C ALA A 58 -3.40 9.89 -7.28
N ASP A 59 -2.19 9.53 -7.69
CA ASP A 59 -1.58 10.06 -8.92
C ASP A 59 -2.27 9.52 -10.18
N LEU A 60 -2.72 8.26 -10.18
CA LEU A 60 -3.58 7.72 -11.23
C LEU A 60 -4.85 8.53 -11.40
N ALA A 61 -5.55 8.86 -10.31
CA ALA A 61 -6.75 9.68 -10.38
C ALA A 61 -6.46 11.08 -10.96
N ARG A 62 -5.30 11.67 -10.61
CA ARG A 62 -4.85 12.95 -11.16
C ARG A 62 -4.58 12.87 -12.66
N TYR A 63 -3.86 11.85 -13.12
CA TYR A 63 -3.63 11.63 -14.53
C TYR A 63 -4.94 11.38 -15.27
N ARG A 64 -5.85 10.59 -14.69
CA ARG A 64 -7.18 10.30 -15.26
C ARG A 64 -8.01 11.56 -15.44
N ALA A 65 -8.01 12.47 -14.46
CA ALA A 65 -8.73 13.73 -14.52
C ALA A 65 -8.20 14.71 -15.60
N ALA A 66 -6.94 14.56 -16.01
CA ALA A 66 -6.30 15.40 -17.01
C ALA A 66 -6.33 14.81 -18.44
N LEU A 67 -7.09 13.74 -18.65
CA LEU A 67 -7.26 13.15 -19.98
C LEU A 67 -8.02 14.09 -20.94
N PRO A 68 -7.70 14.06 -22.24
CA PRO A 68 -6.77 13.14 -22.91
C PRO A 68 -5.29 13.57 -22.87
N GLY A 69 -4.96 14.76 -22.35
CA GLY A 69 -3.61 15.33 -22.41
C GLY A 69 -2.52 14.52 -21.70
N THR A 70 -2.92 13.68 -20.75
CA THR A 70 -2.05 12.82 -19.94
C THR A 70 -2.09 11.35 -20.36
N ALA A 71 -2.68 11.00 -21.51
CA ALA A 71 -2.93 9.61 -21.90
C ALA A 71 -1.68 8.72 -21.80
N THR A 72 -0.52 9.19 -22.27
CA THR A 72 0.74 8.43 -22.18
C THR A 72 1.14 8.13 -20.74
N GLY A 73 1.06 9.12 -19.85
CA GLY A 73 1.41 8.97 -18.42
C GLY A 73 0.41 8.08 -17.68
N TYR A 74 -0.88 8.29 -17.93
CA TYR A 74 -1.95 7.45 -17.37
C TYR A 74 -1.78 5.97 -17.75
N LEU A 75 -1.56 5.67 -19.03
CA LEU A 75 -1.43 4.28 -19.50
C LEU A 75 -0.15 3.61 -19.00
N ALA A 76 0.96 4.35 -18.85
CA ALA A 76 2.20 3.83 -18.28
C ALA A 76 2.03 3.50 -16.79
N LEU A 77 1.54 4.47 -16.02
CA LEU A 77 1.33 4.29 -14.58
C LEU A 77 0.31 3.18 -14.30
N LEU A 78 -0.77 3.10 -15.08
CA LEU A 78 -1.78 2.04 -14.91
C LEU A 78 -1.17 0.65 -15.11
N ASP A 79 -0.32 0.46 -16.12
CA ASP A 79 0.34 -0.82 -16.38
C ASP A 79 1.27 -1.23 -15.22
N ASP A 80 2.04 -0.27 -14.70
CA ASP A 80 2.95 -0.47 -13.57
C ASP A 80 2.19 -0.89 -12.30
N VAL A 81 1.12 -0.17 -11.94
CA VAL A 81 0.36 -0.50 -10.73
C VAL A 81 -0.45 -1.78 -10.87
N LEU A 82 -0.91 -2.13 -12.08
CA LEU A 82 -1.53 -3.43 -12.35
C LEU A 82 -0.54 -4.58 -12.15
N GLY A 83 0.73 -4.38 -12.51
CA GLY A 83 1.83 -5.29 -12.17
C GLY A 83 2.04 -5.45 -10.65
N ALA A 84 1.75 -4.40 -9.88
CA ALA A 84 1.84 -4.40 -8.43
C ALA A 84 0.57 -4.90 -7.69
N GLY A 85 -0.46 -5.34 -8.44
CA GLY A 85 -1.70 -5.89 -7.87
C GLY A 85 -2.83 -4.88 -7.63
N TYR A 86 -2.77 -3.70 -8.23
CA TYR A 86 -3.88 -2.75 -8.22
C TYR A 86 -5.13 -3.37 -8.87
N GLN A 87 -6.31 -3.13 -8.26
CA GLN A 87 -7.59 -3.58 -8.78
C GLN A 87 -8.28 -2.41 -9.51
N PRO A 88 -8.45 -2.48 -10.84
CA PRO A 88 -9.00 -1.38 -11.62
C PRO A 88 -10.46 -1.12 -11.26
N ASP A 89 -10.81 0.16 -11.17
CA ASP A 89 -12.17 0.61 -10.85
C ASP A 89 -13.02 0.86 -12.12
N ALA A 90 -14.26 1.31 -11.93
CA ALA A 90 -15.16 1.61 -13.04
C ALA A 90 -14.69 2.81 -13.88
N ASP A 91 -14.06 3.80 -13.24
CA ASP A 91 -13.56 5.01 -13.89
C ASP A 91 -12.32 4.69 -14.75
N ASP A 92 -11.48 3.76 -14.31
CA ASP A 92 -10.34 3.27 -15.08
C ASP A 92 -10.80 2.63 -16.39
N LEU A 93 -11.85 1.80 -16.30
CA LEU A 93 -12.49 1.21 -17.47
C LEU A 93 -13.18 2.25 -18.35
N ALA A 94 -13.77 3.29 -17.77
CA ALA A 94 -14.38 4.40 -18.52
C ALA A 94 -13.31 5.21 -19.28
N ALA A 95 -12.22 5.57 -18.61
CA ALA A 95 -11.08 6.27 -19.18
C ALA A 95 -10.44 5.49 -20.33
N LEU A 96 -10.20 4.19 -20.16
CA LEU A 96 -9.68 3.33 -21.23
C LEU A 96 -10.65 3.23 -22.42
N ARG A 97 -11.96 3.19 -22.17
CA ARG A 97 -12.98 3.23 -23.24
C ARG A 97 -13.09 4.59 -23.92
N ALA A 98 -12.69 5.68 -23.28
CA ALA A 98 -12.67 7.02 -23.88
C ALA A 98 -11.44 7.22 -24.77
N LEU A 99 -10.32 6.55 -24.48
CA LEU A 99 -9.09 6.54 -25.27
C LEU A 99 -9.16 5.58 -26.50
N ARG A 100 -10.31 5.54 -27.19
CA ARG A 100 -10.48 4.67 -28.36
C ARG A 100 -9.50 5.04 -29.47
N GLY A 101 -9.02 4.03 -30.19
CA GLY A 101 -8.00 4.19 -31.23
C GLY A 101 -6.55 4.08 -30.71
N ASN A 102 -6.33 4.08 -29.39
CA ASN A 102 -5.02 3.80 -28.83
C ASN A 102 -4.85 2.28 -28.61
N PRO A 103 -3.87 1.62 -29.25
CA PRO A 103 -3.68 0.17 -29.15
C PRO A 103 -3.26 -0.26 -27.73
N ARG A 104 -2.46 0.55 -27.02
CA ARG A 104 -2.06 0.26 -25.63
C ARG A 104 -3.25 0.33 -24.68
N ALA A 105 -4.14 1.31 -24.87
CA ALA A 105 -5.38 1.40 -24.10
C ALA A 105 -6.29 0.19 -24.34
N ALA A 106 -6.37 -0.32 -25.57
CA ALA A 106 -7.15 -1.51 -25.88
C ALA A 106 -6.62 -2.77 -25.18
N VAL A 107 -5.30 -2.97 -25.16
CA VAL A 107 -4.65 -4.08 -24.43
C VAL A 107 -4.92 -3.99 -22.93
N LEU A 108 -4.69 -2.81 -22.34
CA LEU A 108 -4.94 -2.58 -20.92
C LEU A 108 -6.42 -2.77 -20.56
N LEU A 109 -7.35 -2.35 -21.42
CA LEU A 109 -8.78 -2.56 -21.22
C LEU A 109 -9.15 -4.04 -21.16
N GLY A 110 -8.53 -4.87 -22.01
CA GLY A 110 -8.69 -6.33 -21.95
C GLY A 110 -8.22 -6.89 -20.60
N ARG A 111 -7.01 -6.53 -20.17
CA ARG A 111 -6.43 -6.95 -18.89
C ARG A 111 -7.28 -6.51 -17.69
N CYS A 112 -7.70 -5.24 -17.67
CA CYS A 112 -8.51 -4.69 -16.58
C CYS A 112 -9.88 -5.37 -16.47
N ARG A 113 -10.51 -5.75 -17.59
CA ARG A 113 -11.78 -6.49 -17.56
C ARG A 113 -11.61 -7.86 -16.92
N THR A 114 -10.58 -8.62 -17.30
CA THR A 114 -10.29 -9.93 -16.71
C THR A 114 -10.09 -9.83 -15.19
N LEU A 115 -9.31 -8.85 -14.74
CA LEU A 115 -9.07 -8.61 -13.32
C LEU A 115 -10.36 -8.20 -12.58
N ALA A 116 -11.14 -7.28 -13.15
CA ALA A 116 -12.41 -6.86 -12.57
C ALA A 116 -13.39 -8.04 -12.44
N GLU A 117 -13.49 -8.90 -13.45
CA GLU A 117 -14.32 -10.10 -13.39
C GLU A 117 -13.83 -11.10 -12.34
N GLN A 118 -12.52 -11.35 -12.25
CA GLN A 118 -11.93 -12.18 -11.20
C GLN A 118 -12.29 -11.64 -9.82
N ALA A 119 -12.09 -10.33 -9.60
CA ALA A 119 -12.41 -9.68 -8.33
C ALA A 119 -13.91 -9.74 -7.97
N VAL A 120 -14.81 -9.75 -8.96
CA VAL A 120 -16.24 -9.96 -8.72
C VAL A 120 -16.51 -11.42 -8.35
N ARG A 121 -15.93 -12.39 -9.06
CA ARG A 121 -16.07 -13.81 -8.76
C ARG A 121 -15.58 -14.14 -7.34
N ASP A 122 -14.42 -13.60 -6.95
CA ASP A 122 -13.85 -13.79 -5.61
C ASP A 122 -14.74 -13.21 -4.52
N ARG A 123 -15.33 -12.03 -4.77
CA ARG A 123 -16.29 -11.42 -3.83
C ARG A 123 -17.56 -12.24 -3.67
N LEU A 124 -18.09 -12.77 -4.78
CA LEU A 124 -19.26 -13.65 -4.74
C LEU A 124 -18.97 -14.96 -4.01
N ALA A 125 -17.81 -15.57 -4.27
CA ALA A 125 -17.38 -16.78 -3.55
C ALA A 125 -17.21 -16.52 -2.05
N ALA A 126 -16.60 -15.40 -1.67
CA ALA A 126 -16.47 -15.00 -0.28
C ALA A 126 -17.82 -14.72 0.40
N ALA A 127 -18.78 -14.13 -0.33
CA ALA A 127 -20.14 -13.92 0.18
C ALA A 127 -20.87 -15.24 0.44
N ALA A 128 -20.81 -16.20 -0.49
CA ALA A 128 -21.40 -17.53 -0.34
C ALA A 128 -20.78 -18.32 0.83
N ALA A 129 -19.47 -18.19 1.04
CA ALA A 129 -18.79 -18.82 2.18
C ALA A 129 -19.22 -18.22 3.53
N ARG A 130 -19.43 -16.89 3.59
CA ARG A 130 -19.96 -16.20 4.78
C ARG A 130 -21.39 -16.60 5.07
N GLU A 131 -22.22 -16.71 4.03
CA GLU A 131 -23.60 -17.16 4.16
C GLU A 131 -23.65 -18.58 4.71
N SER A 132 -22.92 -19.51 4.10
CA SER A 132 -22.80 -20.90 4.59
C SER A 132 -22.35 -21.00 6.05
N ALA A 133 -21.38 -20.17 6.46
CA ALA A 133 -20.90 -20.13 7.85
C ALA A 133 -21.97 -19.59 8.82
N ALA A 134 -22.75 -18.59 8.39
CA ALA A 134 -23.85 -18.05 9.19
C ALA A 134 -25.00 -19.05 9.35
N THR A 135 -25.31 -19.85 8.31
CA THR A 135 -26.31 -20.92 8.39
C THR A 135 -25.88 -22.02 9.35
N ALA A 136 -24.62 -22.47 9.26
CA ALA A 136 -24.08 -23.48 10.18
C ALA A 136 -24.06 -23.02 11.65
N PHE A 137 -23.78 -21.72 11.89
CA PHE A 137 -23.86 -21.16 13.24
C PHE A 137 -25.29 -21.16 13.81
N ARG A 138 -26.30 -20.92 12.97
CA ARG A 138 -27.72 -20.98 13.38
C ARG A 138 -28.16 -22.41 13.70
N GLU A 139 -27.81 -23.39 12.85
CA GLU A 139 -28.13 -24.81 13.09
C GLU A 139 -27.40 -25.37 14.34
N GLY A 140 -26.19 -24.90 14.64
CA GLY A 140 -25.48 -25.23 15.87
C GLY A 140 -26.10 -24.65 17.15
N ALA A 141 -26.82 -23.53 17.05
CA ALA A 141 -27.53 -22.94 18.19
C ALA A 141 -28.85 -23.68 18.51
N ASP A 142 -29.56 -24.16 17.48
CA ASP A 142 -30.83 -24.89 17.65
C ASP A 142 -30.63 -26.32 18.19
N THR A 143 -29.45 -26.92 18.00
CA THR A 143 -29.13 -28.25 18.56
C THR A 143 -28.78 -28.22 20.05
N ALA A 144 -28.26 -27.11 20.57
CA ALA A 144 -27.91 -26.96 22.00
C ALA A 144 -29.12 -26.79 22.94
N SER A 145 -30.31 -26.46 22.42
CA SER A 145 -31.52 -26.29 23.24
C SER A 145 -32.36 -27.57 23.42
N ARG A 146 -31.92 -28.72 22.87
CA ARG A 146 -32.71 -29.98 22.89
C ARG A 146 -32.22 -31.07 23.85
N GLU A 147 -31.09 -30.89 24.53
CA GLU A 147 -30.60 -31.85 25.54
C GLU A 147 -30.70 -31.28 26.96
N ASN A 148 -31.86 -31.42 27.59
CA ASN A 148 -31.99 -31.42 29.04
C ASN A 148 -33.03 -32.46 29.44
N THR A 149 -32.58 -33.68 29.69
CA THR A 149 -33.32 -34.72 30.42
C THR A 149 -32.30 -35.54 31.23
N PRO A 150 -32.46 -35.70 32.55
CA PRO A 150 -31.45 -36.33 33.38
C PRO A 150 -31.65 -37.85 33.38
N ALA A 151 -30.62 -38.61 33.03
CA ALA A 151 -30.56 -40.04 33.29
C ALA A 151 -29.15 -40.45 33.72
N ASP A 152 -29.14 -41.04 34.91
CA ASP A 152 -28.04 -41.47 35.75
C ASP A 152 -27.18 -42.57 35.10
N ARG A 153 -25.87 -42.30 34.93
CA ARG A 153 -24.81 -43.28 34.67
C ARG A 153 -23.43 -42.64 34.83
N PRO A 154 -22.45 -43.28 35.51
CA PRO A 154 -21.12 -42.71 35.67
C PRO A 154 -20.31 -42.95 34.40
N VAL A 155 -20.27 -41.93 33.52
CA VAL A 155 -19.33 -41.87 32.40
C VAL A 155 -18.04 -41.27 32.92
N VAL A 156 -16.92 -41.98 32.75
CA VAL A 156 -15.59 -41.44 33.01
C VAL A 156 -15.36 -40.25 32.08
N VAL A 157 -15.52 -39.04 32.62
CA VAL A 157 -15.26 -37.78 31.93
C VAL A 157 -13.75 -37.63 31.80
N ARG A 158 -13.21 -37.96 30.63
CA ARG A 158 -11.92 -37.41 30.23
C ARG A 158 -12.13 -35.93 29.94
N PRO A 159 -11.34 -34.99 30.51
CA PRO A 159 -11.48 -33.58 30.17
C PRO A 159 -11.10 -33.39 28.71
N ARG A 160 -12.12 -33.30 27.84
CA ARG A 160 -11.96 -32.76 26.49
C ARG A 160 -11.78 -31.26 26.66
N VAL A 161 -10.53 -30.82 26.71
CA VAL A 161 -10.20 -29.40 26.57
C VAL A 161 -10.72 -28.99 25.19
N PRO A 162 -11.71 -28.10 25.09
CA PRO A 162 -12.10 -27.59 23.78
C PRO A 162 -10.86 -26.93 23.19
N VAL A 163 -10.55 -27.23 21.94
CA VAL A 163 -9.59 -26.45 21.16
C VAL A 163 -10.28 -25.10 20.92
N SER A 164 -10.26 -24.25 21.94
CA SER A 164 -10.53 -22.82 21.86
C SER A 164 -9.38 -22.18 21.11
N ARG A 165 -9.21 -22.54 19.83
CA ARG A 165 -8.56 -21.67 18.87
C ARG A 165 -9.54 -20.55 18.63
N THR A 166 -9.47 -19.55 19.49
CA THR A 166 -9.82 -18.17 19.18
C THR A 166 -9.13 -17.84 17.86
N ARG A 167 -9.81 -18.08 16.74
CA ARG A 167 -9.50 -17.37 15.50
C ARG A 167 -9.71 -15.92 15.87
N LEU A 168 -8.62 -15.18 16.02
CA LEU A 168 -8.64 -13.73 16.07
C LEU A 168 -9.24 -13.28 14.73
N LEU A 169 -10.57 -13.18 14.71
CA LEU A 169 -11.28 -12.41 13.71
C LEU A 169 -10.79 -10.98 13.92
N ALA A 170 -9.97 -10.50 12.99
CA ALA A 170 -9.71 -9.09 12.85
C ALA A 170 -11.07 -8.39 12.79
N LEU A 171 -11.42 -7.67 13.84
CA LEU A 171 -12.60 -6.82 13.87
C LEU A 171 -12.41 -5.75 12.79
N PRO A 172 -13.29 -5.66 11.78
CA PRO A 172 -13.29 -4.52 10.87
C PRO A 172 -13.60 -3.27 11.71
N GLY A 173 -12.60 -2.39 11.84
CA GLY A 173 -12.73 -1.09 12.47
C GLY A 173 -13.68 -0.21 11.66
N GLY A 174 -14.98 -0.30 11.96
CA GLY A 174 -16.00 0.62 11.51
C GLY A 174 -16.31 1.64 12.60
N ARG A 175 -15.91 2.89 12.42
CA ARG A 175 -16.54 4.03 13.10
C ARG A 175 -17.33 4.82 12.07
N THR A 176 -18.64 4.66 12.10
CA THR A 176 -19.61 5.64 11.62
C THR A 176 -20.33 6.19 12.84
N ALA A 177 -20.21 7.49 13.07
CA ALA A 177 -21.23 8.27 13.76
C ALA A 177 -21.28 9.61 13.03
N ALA A 178 -22.30 9.72 12.16
CA ALA A 178 -22.82 11.00 11.75
C ALA A 178 -23.46 11.65 12.99
N ASP A 179 -23.10 12.90 13.25
CA ASP A 179 -23.95 13.80 14.03
C ASP A 179 -24.57 14.78 13.04
N ASP A 180 -25.89 14.70 12.95
CA ASP A 180 -26.77 15.64 12.25
C ASP A 180 -26.67 17.02 12.91
N LYS A 181 -26.34 18.05 12.10
CA LYS A 181 -26.76 19.43 12.40
C LYS A 181 -27.15 20.15 11.11
N LYS A 182 -28.45 20.40 10.98
CA LYS A 182 -29.09 21.24 9.95
C LYS A 182 -28.69 22.74 10.09
N PRO A 183 -28.86 23.54 9.02
CA PRO A 183 -28.10 24.77 8.78
C PRO A 183 -28.77 26.05 9.35
N GLY A 184 -27.93 27.02 9.72
CA GLY A 184 -28.30 28.37 10.15
C GLY A 184 -27.35 29.43 9.56
N PRO A 185 -27.71 30.73 9.59
CA PRO A 185 -27.62 31.64 8.45
C PRO A 185 -26.27 32.32 8.22
N ARG A 186 -26.09 32.82 6.98
CA ARG A 186 -24.93 33.57 6.46
C ARG A 186 -24.48 34.71 7.38
N ALA A 187 -23.21 34.67 7.80
CA ALA A 187 -22.52 35.81 8.39
C ALA A 187 -21.70 36.55 7.31
N ARG A 188 -21.77 37.89 7.37
CA ARG A 188 -21.10 38.88 6.51
C ARG A 188 -19.56 38.74 6.50
N PRO A 189 -18.86 39.23 5.46
CA PRO A 189 -17.40 39.28 5.46
C PRO A 189 -16.88 40.26 6.52
N PRO A 190 -15.84 39.92 7.30
CA PRO A 190 -15.20 40.87 8.19
C PRO A 190 -14.33 41.86 7.41
N ALA A 191 -14.48 43.13 7.77
CA ALA A 191 -13.74 44.28 7.31
C ALA A 191 -12.22 44.18 7.59
N GLU A 192 -11.47 44.93 6.79
CA GLU A 192 -10.02 45.13 6.83
C GLU A 192 -9.50 45.38 8.26
N ARG A 193 -8.44 44.64 8.63
CA ARG A 193 -7.58 45.01 9.77
C ARG A 193 -6.44 45.91 9.28
N PRO A 194 -6.08 46.95 10.05
CA PRO A 194 -4.98 47.84 9.70
C PRO A 194 -3.63 47.10 9.80
N ALA A 195 -2.74 47.43 8.86
CA ALA A 195 -1.40 46.85 8.75
C ALA A 195 -0.57 47.08 10.02
N PRO A 196 0.18 46.07 10.51
CA PRO A 196 1.22 46.31 11.49
C PRO A 196 2.40 47.06 10.84
N ALA A 197 2.92 48.05 11.57
CA ALA A 197 4.02 48.91 11.18
C ALA A 197 5.26 48.09 10.77
N GLN A 198 5.92 48.54 9.70
CA GLN A 198 7.13 47.95 9.15
C GLN A 198 8.32 48.30 10.04
N ASP A 199 8.99 47.30 10.61
CA ASP A 199 10.34 47.45 11.15
C ASP A 199 11.33 47.69 9.99
N PRO A 200 12.09 48.80 9.98
CA PRO A 200 13.01 49.09 8.91
C PRO A 200 14.38 48.47 9.20
N GLN A 201 14.55 47.15 9.03
CA GLN A 201 15.87 46.52 8.82
C GLN A 201 15.83 45.01 8.49
N GLU A 202 15.41 44.64 7.28
CA GLU A 202 15.90 43.40 6.65
C GLU A 202 16.24 43.68 5.18
N ARG A 203 17.54 43.76 4.88
CA ARG A 203 18.02 43.85 3.51
C ARG A 203 17.78 42.49 2.83
N PRO A 204 17.10 42.41 1.68
CA PRO A 204 16.94 41.15 0.96
C PRO A 204 18.33 40.65 0.53
N ARG A 205 18.68 39.42 0.94
CA ARG A 205 19.90 38.78 0.46
C ARG A 205 19.77 38.59 -1.06
N PRO A 206 20.73 39.04 -1.87
CA PRO A 206 20.64 38.94 -3.32
C PRO A 206 20.57 37.46 -3.72
N THR A 207 19.55 37.12 -4.50
CA THR A 207 19.47 35.81 -5.17
C THR A 207 20.60 35.72 -6.18
N PRO A 208 21.44 34.67 -6.14
CA PRO A 208 22.56 34.54 -7.07
C PRO A 208 22.05 34.42 -8.50
N THR A 209 22.72 35.12 -9.41
CA THR A 209 22.31 35.15 -10.82
C THR A 209 22.72 33.85 -11.52
N PRO A 210 22.01 33.42 -12.59
CA PRO A 210 22.35 32.18 -13.31
C PRO A 210 23.80 32.09 -13.80
N ALA A 211 24.47 33.23 -14.04
CA ALA A 211 25.87 33.29 -14.43
C ALA A 211 26.86 32.92 -13.30
N GLU A 212 26.43 33.00 -12.03
CA GLU A 212 27.23 32.58 -10.86
C GLU A 212 27.09 31.07 -10.59
N VAL A 213 25.96 30.47 -10.95
CA VAL A 213 25.71 29.02 -10.75
C VAL A 213 26.23 28.20 -11.94
N PHE A 214 26.32 28.80 -13.12
CA PHE A 214 26.77 28.12 -14.34
C PHE A 214 27.89 28.92 -15.05
N PRO A 215 29.16 28.75 -14.64
CA PRO A 215 30.27 29.40 -15.33
C PRO A 215 30.37 28.90 -16.79
N PRO A 216 30.53 29.79 -17.78
CA PRO A 216 30.64 29.36 -19.17
C PRO A 216 31.90 28.52 -19.38
N LYS A 217 31.73 27.38 -20.06
CA LYS A 217 32.85 26.54 -20.51
C LYS A 217 33.74 27.39 -21.43
N ARG A 218 34.98 27.67 -21.00
CA ARG A 218 35.99 28.27 -21.89
C ARG A 218 36.21 27.34 -23.09
N PRO A 219 36.12 27.82 -24.34
CA PRO A 219 36.53 27.02 -25.49
C PRO A 219 38.03 26.74 -25.41
N ALA A 220 38.41 25.49 -25.66
CA ALA A 220 39.80 25.06 -25.69
C ALA A 220 40.57 25.82 -26.79
N ARG A 221 41.75 26.35 -26.44
CA ARG A 221 42.66 27.01 -27.38
C ARG A 221 43.18 25.96 -28.37
N PRO A 222 43.04 26.15 -29.70
CA PRO A 222 43.59 25.20 -30.66
C PRO A 222 45.12 25.18 -30.57
N ALA A 223 45.70 23.98 -30.54
CA ALA A 223 47.14 23.76 -30.49
C ALA A 223 47.81 24.27 -31.78
N ALA A 224 48.93 24.97 -31.63
CA ALA A 224 49.75 25.43 -32.74
C ALA A 224 50.44 24.23 -33.46
N PRO A 225 50.61 24.26 -34.79
CA PRO A 225 51.24 23.18 -35.52
C PRO A 225 52.75 23.11 -35.25
N ALA A 226 53.24 21.94 -34.85
CA ALA A 226 54.67 21.67 -34.69
C ALA A 226 55.35 21.57 -36.07
N GLN A 227 56.39 22.37 -36.25
CA GLN A 227 57.22 22.45 -37.44
C GLN A 227 58.04 21.17 -37.61
N ARG A 228 58.11 20.67 -38.85
CA ARG A 228 58.96 19.55 -39.26
C ARG A 228 60.42 19.98 -39.18
N ALA A 229 61.21 19.31 -38.34
CA ALA A 229 62.66 19.34 -38.41
C ALA A 229 63.15 18.08 -39.16
N ALA A 230 63.93 18.32 -40.20
CA ALA A 230 64.68 17.34 -40.95
C ALA A 230 66.04 17.07 -40.28
N ALA A 231 66.50 15.82 -40.37
CA ALA A 231 67.89 15.31 -40.29
C ALA A 231 67.76 13.83 -39.88
N GLY A 232 68.51 12.87 -40.41
CA GLY A 232 69.68 12.85 -41.28
C GLY A 232 70.12 11.39 -41.36
#